data_AF-A0A7W3R799-F1
#
_entry.id   AF-A0A7W3R799-F1
#
_cell.length_a   1.000
_cell.length_b   1.000
_cell.length_c   1.000
_cell.angle_alpha   90.00
_cell.angle_beta   90.00
_cell.angle_gamma   90.00
#
_symmetry.space_group_name_H-M   'P 1'
#
loop_
_entity.id
_entity.type
_entity.pdbx_description
1 polymer ?
#
loop_
_entity_poly.entity_id
_entity_poly.type
_entity_poly.pdbx_seq_one_letter_code
_entity_poly.pdbx_strand_id
1 'polypeptide(L)'
;MSHAAPVPVKLPLGVQADGTLTRTAASIGFVLGTVAVLTLLPFGVLGIVLNNMGLERVQTAPDKARTLVSWSWIVLAAASVLGLVLIAGALAMQGR
;
A
#
# COMPACT_ATOMS: atom_id res chain seq x y z
N MET A 1 -38.30 -21.99 27.70
CA MET A 1 -36.86 -21.84 27.39
C MET A 1 -36.74 -20.85 26.24
N SER A 2 -36.43 -19.59 26.55
CA SER A 2 -36.35 -18.52 25.55
C SER A 2 -35.08 -18.72 24.72
N HIS A 3 -35.23 -19.06 23.43
CA HIS A 3 -34.11 -19.05 22.49
C HIS A 3 -33.62 -17.60 22.35
N ALA A 4 -32.43 -17.31 22.86
CA ALA A 4 -31.77 -16.05 22.56
C ALA A 4 -31.56 -15.97 21.04
N ALA A 5 -32.08 -14.91 20.41
CA ALA A 5 -31.83 -14.66 19.00
C ALA A 5 -30.32 -14.50 18.76
N PRO A 6 -29.77 -15.01 17.64
CA PRO A 6 -28.35 -14.88 17.34
C PRO A 6 -27.96 -13.40 17.32
N VAL A 7 -26.95 -13.04 18.10
CA VAL A 7 -26.41 -11.68 18.15
C VAL A 7 -25.76 -11.37 16.79
N PRO A 8 -26.12 -10.27 16.12
CA PRO A 8 -25.47 -9.88 14.87
C PRO A 8 -23.98 -9.60 15.13
N VAL A 9 -23.10 -10.44 14.57
CA VAL A 9 -21.66 -10.22 14.62
C VAL A 9 -21.29 -9.19 13.55
N LYS A 10 -20.88 -7.99 13.94
CA LYS A 10 -20.31 -6.99 13.02
C LYS A 10 -18.86 -7.40 12.72
N LEU A 11 -18.61 -7.97 11.55
CA LEU A 11 -17.26 -8.35 11.12
C LEU A 11 -16.51 -7.12 10.56
N PRO A 12 -15.16 -7.09 10.66
CA PRO A 12 -14.35 -5.98 10.16
C PRO A 12 -14.41 -5.89 8.63
N LEU A 13 -13.97 -4.75 8.08
CA LEU A 13 -13.82 -4.53 6.63
C LEU A 13 -15.11 -4.69 5.82
N GLY A 14 -16.28 -4.55 6.44
CA GLY A 14 -17.56 -4.74 5.75
C GLY A 14 -17.76 -6.17 5.25
N VAL A 15 -17.12 -7.15 5.91
CA VAL A 15 -17.40 -8.57 5.71
C VAL A 15 -18.76 -8.88 6.34
N GLN A 16 -19.57 -9.65 5.62
CA GLN A 16 -20.88 -10.11 6.05
C GLN A 16 -20.78 -11.49 6.71
N ALA A 17 -21.83 -11.91 7.41
CA ALA A 17 -21.85 -13.18 8.13
C ALA A 17 -21.66 -14.41 7.21
N ASP A 18 -21.95 -14.26 5.92
CA ASP A 18 -21.76 -15.28 4.88
C ASP A 18 -20.35 -15.26 4.26
N GLY A 19 -19.45 -14.39 4.74
CA GLY A 19 -18.09 -14.21 4.22
C GLY A 19 -17.98 -13.30 2.99
N THR A 20 -19.10 -12.76 2.49
CA THR A 20 -19.08 -11.80 1.37
C THR A 20 -18.72 -10.40 1.85
N LEU A 21 -18.25 -9.53 0.94
CA LEU A 21 -18.06 -8.11 1.25
C LEU A 21 -19.31 -7.31 0.90
N THR A 22 -19.63 -6.29 1.72
CA THR A 22 -20.58 -5.26 1.33
C THR A 22 -20.11 -4.58 0.03
N ARG A 23 -21.05 -4.12 -0.80
CA ARG A 23 -20.74 -3.47 -2.09
C ARG A 23 -19.76 -2.31 -1.91
N THR A 24 -19.94 -1.50 -0.88
CA THR A 24 -19.07 -0.37 -0.54
C THR A 24 -17.66 -0.83 -0.19
N ALA A 25 -17.53 -1.85 0.67
CA ALA A 25 -16.21 -2.40 1.04
C ALA A 25 -15.50 -3.02 -0.17
N ALA A 26 -16.22 -3.72 -1.03
CA ALA A 26 -15.67 -4.28 -2.26
C ALA A 26 -15.15 -3.20 -3.22
N SER A 27 -15.94 -2.14 -3.46
CA SER A 27 -15.51 -1.02 -4.32
C SER A 27 -14.30 -0.29 -3.76
N ILE A 28 -14.29 -0.04 -2.45
CA ILE A 28 -13.16 0.62 -1.78
C ILE A 28 -11.90 -0.23 -1.84
N GLY A 29 -12.01 -1.52 -1.50
CA GLY A 29 -10.88 -2.46 -1.55
C GLY A 29 -10.31 -2.57 -2.96
N PHE A 30 -11.17 -2.60 -3.98
CA PHE A 30 -10.76 -2.57 -5.38
C PHE A 30 -9.97 -1.30 -5.71
N VAL A 31 -10.53 -0.12 -5.42
CA VAL A 31 -9.87 1.17 -5.72
C VAL A 31 -8.53 1.30 -5.00
N LEU A 32 -8.49 1.02 -3.69
CA LEU A 32 -7.25 1.08 -2.91
C LEU A 32 -6.21 0.08 -3.40
N GLY A 33 -6.62 -1.16 -3.70
CA GLY A 33 -5.74 -2.20 -4.23
C GLY A 33 -5.18 -1.82 -5.60
N THR A 34 -6.01 -1.29 -6.50
CA THR A 34 -5.56 -0.80 -7.81
C THR A 34 -4.57 0.34 -7.67
N VAL A 35 -4.87 1.35 -6.83
CA VAL A 35 -3.96 2.47 -6.59
C VAL A 35 -2.64 1.96 -6.01
N ALA A 36 -2.68 1.05 -5.03
CA ALA A 36 -1.49 0.46 -4.43
C ALA A 36 -0.60 -0.23 -5.49
N VAL A 37 -1.17 -1.09 -6.33
CA VAL A 37 -0.40 -1.81 -7.37
C VAL A 37 0.16 -0.84 -8.40
N LEU A 38 -0.66 0.09 -8.92
CA LEU A 38 -0.23 1.01 -9.98
C LEU A 38 0.76 2.08 -9.52
N THR A 39 0.96 2.25 -8.21
CA THR A 39 1.90 3.25 -7.68
C THR A 39 3.10 2.59 -7.01
N LEU A 40 2.89 1.70 -6.05
CA LEU A 40 3.96 1.10 -5.26
C LEU A 40 4.87 0.22 -6.10
N LEU A 41 4.32 -0.52 -7.08
CA LEU A 41 5.13 -1.39 -7.93
C LEU A 41 6.03 -0.57 -8.87
N PRO A 42 5.53 0.40 -9.66
CA PRO A 42 6.40 1.23 -10.49
C PRO A 42 7.45 2.02 -9.70
N PHE A 43 7.07 2.61 -8.55
CA PHE A 43 8.04 3.32 -7.71
C PHE A 43 9.08 2.36 -7.10
N GLY A 44 8.67 1.18 -6.64
CA GLY A 44 9.59 0.16 -6.15
C GLY A 44 10.61 -0.26 -7.21
N VAL A 45 10.13 -0.54 -8.42
CA VAL A 45 11.01 -0.88 -9.57
C VAL A 45 11.96 0.27 -9.89
N LEU A 46 11.46 1.50 -9.97
CA LEU A 46 12.28 2.69 -10.23
C LEU A 46 13.37 2.86 -9.16
N GLY A 47 13.04 2.69 -7.89
CA GLY A 47 14.02 2.75 -6.79
C GLY A 47 15.12 1.71 -6.95
N ILE A 48 14.77 0.46 -7.29
CA ILE A 48 15.74 -0.62 -7.53
C ILE A 48 16.66 -0.28 -8.71
N VAL A 49 16.09 0.21 -9.82
CA VAL A 49 16.86 0.57 -11.03
C VAL A 49 17.84 1.71 -10.73
N LEU A 50 17.38 2.78 -10.06
CA LEU A 50 18.23 3.90 -9.68
C LEU A 50 19.37 3.48 -8.75
N ASN A 51 19.08 2.61 -7.78
CA ASN A 51 20.09 2.07 -6.89
C ASN A 51 21.14 1.26 -7.67
N ASN A 52 20.71 0.34 -8.54
CA ASN A 52 21.63 -0.46 -9.36
C ASN A 52 22.52 0.43 -10.25
N MET A 53 21.92 1.40 -10.95
CA MET A 53 22.65 2.37 -11.76
C MET A 53 23.66 3.20 -10.93
N GLY A 54 23.32 3.52 -9.69
CA GLY A 54 24.22 4.19 -8.75
C GLY A 54 25.43 3.32 -8.42
N LEU A 55 25.20 2.06 -8.05
CA LEU A 55 26.25 1.10 -7.69
C LEU A 55 27.25 0.87 -8.84
N GLU A 56 26.76 0.75 -10.08
CA GLU A 56 27.60 0.61 -11.28
C GLU A 56 28.58 1.80 -11.49
N ARG A 57 28.24 2.97 -10.96
CA ARG A 57 28.97 4.23 -11.19
C ARG A 57 29.86 4.65 -10.03
N VAL A 58 29.92 3.88 -8.94
CA VAL A 58 30.66 4.25 -7.71
C VAL A 58 32.13 4.53 -7.98
N GLN A 59 32.77 3.72 -8.84
CA GLN A 59 34.20 3.84 -9.12
C GLN A 59 34.50 4.82 -10.27
N THR A 60 33.56 5.03 -11.20
CA THR A 60 33.78 5.80 -12.43
C THR A 60 33.25 7.23 -12.35
N ALA A 61 32.20 7.47 -11.55
CA ALA A 61 31.54 8.77 -11.40
C ALA A 61 30.87 8.88 -10.01
N PRO A 62 31.66 9.06 -8.93
CA PRO A 62 31.16 8.97 -7.55
C PRO A 62 30.07 9.99 -7.22
N ASP A 63 30.12 11.20 -7.77
CA ASP A 63 29.08 12.23 -7.53
C ASP A 63 27.74 11.85 -8.16
N LYS A 64 27.77 11.27 -9.37
CA LYS A 64 26.57 10.76 -10.04
C LYS A 64 26.02 9.53 -9.32
N ALA A 65 26.89 8.65 -8.83
CA ALA A 65 26.50 7.48 -8.04
C ALA A 65 25.74 7.89 -6.77
N ARG A 66 26.27 8.86 -6.00
CA ARG A 66 25.60 9.39 -4.80
C ARG A 66 24.24 9.97 -5.15
N THR A 67 24.15 10.75 -6.22
CA THR A 67 22.88 11.35 -6.68
C THR A 67 21.85 10.27 -6.99
N LEU A 68 22.21 9.24 -7.75
CA LEU A 68 21.31 8.14 -8.12
C LEU A 68 20.83 7.34 -6.89
N VAL A 69 21.74 7.03 -5.96
CA VAL A 69 21.40 6.33 -4.71
C VAL A 69 20.52 7.21 -3.82
N SER A 70 20.77 8.51 -3.71
CA SER A 70 19.89 9.42 -2.97
C SER A 70 18.49 9.44 -3.59
N TRP A 71 18.39 9.49 -4.92
CA TRP A 71 17.09 9.42 -5.60
C TRP A 71 16.37 8.09 -5.42
N SER A 72 17.07 6.95 -5.38
CA SER A 72 16.43 5.66 -5.09
C SER A 72 15.78 5.65 -3.70
N TRP A 73 16.46 6.21 -2.70
CA TRP A 73 15.93 6.33 -1.35
C TRP A 73 14.76 7.31 -1.27
N ILE A 74 14.80 8.43 -1.99
CA ILE A 74 13.69 9.38 -2.09
C ILE A 74 12.44 8.71 -2.69
N VAL A 75 12.63 7.95 -3.78
CA VAL A 75 11.53 7.22 -4.42
C VAL A 75 10.94 6.16 -3.49
N LEU A 76 11.80 5.41 -2.78
CA LEU A 76 11.35 4.43 -1.80
C LEU A 76 10.56 5.09 -0.66
N ALA A 77 11.07 6.20 -0.12
CA ALA A 77 10.38 6.95 0.93
C ALA A 77 9.02 7.47 0.46
N ALA A 78 8.93 8.00 -0.76
CA ALA A 78 7.67 8.45 -1.35
C ALA A 78 6.66 7.29 -1.48
N ALA A 79 7.11 6.13 -1.96
CA ALA A 79 6.28 4.93 -2.03
C ALA A 79 5.82 4.46 -0.64
N SER A 80 6.71 4.46 0.36
CA SER A 80 6.36 4.11 1.75
C SER A 80 5.32 5.05 2.34
N VAL A 81 5.47 6.37 2.15
CA VAL A 81 4.50 7.37 2.61
C VAL A 81 3.14 7.13 1.96
N LEU A 82 3.12 6.89 0.64
CA LEU A 82 1.88 6.60 -0.07
C LEU A 82 1.21 5.31 0.44
N GLY A 83 1.99 4.25 0.68
CA GLY A 83 1.50 3.02 1.28
C GLY A 83 0.89 3.24 2.67
N LEU A 84 1.54 4.03 3.52
CA LEU A 84 1.01 4.41 4.84
C LEU A 84 -0.31 5.19 4.74
N VAL A 85 -0.42 6.12 3.79
CA VAL A 85 -1.66 6.87 3.55
C VAL A 85 -2.81 5.95 3.12
N LEU A 86 -2.53 4.98 2.23
CA LEU A 86 -3.54 4.01 1.81
C LEU A 86 -4.00 3.11 2.96
N ILE A 87 -3.06 2.65 3.80
CA ILE A 87 -3.38 1.87 5.01
C ILE A 87 -4.18 2.71 6.00
N ALA A 88 -3.76 3.94 6.29
CA ALA A 88 -4.47 4.83 7.20
C ALA A 88 -5.88 5.14 6.69
N GLY A 89 -6.05 5.38 5.39
CA GLY A 89 -7.35 5.54 4.76
C GLY A 89 -8.22 4.29 4.92
N ALA A 90 -7.67 3.10 4.67
CA ALA A 90 -8.36 1.83 4.87
C ALA A 90 -8.83 1.65 6.32
N LEU A 91 -7.96 1.93 7.30
CA LEU A 91 -8.28 1.83 8.72
C LEU A 91 -9.31 2.87 9.17
N ALA A 92 -9.21 4.12 8.69
CA ALA A 92 -10.19 5.17 8.99
C ALA A 92 -11.60 4.81 8.51
N MET A 93 -11.71 4.00 7.45
CA MET A 93 -13.00 3.49 6.96
C MET A 93 -13.54 2.32 7.79
N GLN A 94 -12.74 1.67 8.64
CA GLN A 94 -13.19 0.58 9.53
C GLN A 94 -13.84 1.09 10.82
N GLY A 95 -13.41 2.27 11.30
CA GLY A 95 -13.92 2.88 12.54
C GLY A 95 -15.23 3.66 12.40
N ARG A 96 -15.79 3.73 11.18
CA ARG A 96 -17.09 4.34 10.88
C ARG A 96 -18.18 3.27 10.75
#